data_AF-A0AAP6D6Q6-F1
#
_entry.id   AF-A0AAP6D6Q6-F1
#
_cell.length_a   1.000
_cell.length_b   1.000
_cell.length_c   1.000
_cell.angle_alpha   90.00
_cell.angle_beta   90.00
_cell.angle_gamma   90.00
#
_symmetry.space_group_name_H-M   'P 1'
#
loop_
_entity.id
_entity.type
_entity.pdbx_description
1 polymer ?
#
loop_
_entity_poly.entity_id
_entity_poly.type
_entity_poly.pdbx_seq_one_letter_code
_entity_poly.pdbx_strand_id
1 'polypeptide(L)' 'MSDVIDHASGLETQFTEVAIANQLARAKQMEQRERAQECGECGVPIPEERRQKVPRCKYCTQCQSNIERVKR' A
#
# COMPACT_ATOMS: atom_id res chain seq x y z
N MET A 1 -16.79 -34.16 21.11
CA MET A 1 -16.39 -33.32 22.25
C MET A 1 -15.20 -32.52 21.77
N SER A 2 -15.32 -31.20 21.72
CA SER A 2 -14.17 -30.34 21.39
C SER A 2 -13.29 -30.24 22.62
N ASP A 3 -12.06 -30.71 22.51
CA ASP A 3 -11.13 -30.72 23.64
C ASP A 3 -10.49 -29.35 23.81
N VAL A 4 -9.73 -29.17 24.90
CA VAL A 4 -8.98 -27.94 25.20
C VAL A 4 -8.09 -27.48 24.03
N ILE A 5 -7.63 -28.42 23.20
CA ILE A 5 -6.82 -28.14 22.01
C ILE A 5 -7.67 -27.53 20.88
N ASP A 6 -8.90 -28.00 20.69
CA ASP A 6 -9.81 -27.46 19.67
C ASP A 6 -10.23 -26.03 20.04
N HIS A 7 -10.46 -25.77 21.32
CA HIS A 7 -10.74 -24.43 21.82
C HIS A 7 -9.56 -23.47 21.68
N ALA A 8 -8.33 -23.93 21.98
CA ALA A 8 -7.13 -23.13 21.79
C ALA A 8 -6.92 -22.76 20.31
N SER A 9 -7.07 -23.75 19.41
CA SER A 9 -6.95 -23.55 17.96
C SER A 9 -7.98 -22.57 17.41
N GLY A 10 -9.23 -22.65 17.90
CA GLY A 10 -10.29 -21.71 17.52
C GLY A 10 -9.98 -20.27 17.93
N LEU A 11 -9.39 -20.08 19.11
CA LEU A 11 -9.00 -18.76 19.61
C LEU A 11 -7.83 -18.17 18.81
N GLU A 12 -6.81 -18.96 18.50
CA GLU A 12 -5.70 -18.54 17.65
C GLU A 12 -6.18 -18.14 16.25
N THR A 13 -7.11 -18.91 15.67
CA THR A 13 -7.72 -18.60 14.38
C THR A 13 -8.42 -17.25 14.42
N GLN A 14 -9.23 -17.00 15.45
CA GLN A 14 -9.91 -15.72 15.61
C GLN A 14 -8.92 -14.54 15.72
N PHE A 15 -7.85 -14.70 16.51
CA PHE A 15 -6.85 -13.63 16.66
C PHE A 15 -6.07 -13.36 15.37
N THR A 16 -5.72 -14.41 14.62
CA THR A 16 -5.02 -14.26 13.34
C THR A 16 -5.90 -13.57 12.30
N GLU A 17 -7.18 -13.94 12.20
CA GLU A 17 -8.13 -13.28 11.29
C GLU A 17 -8.28 -11.78 11.61
N VAL A 18 -8.42 -11.43 12.89
CA VAL A 18 -8.50 -10.02 13.32
C VAL A 18 -7.20 -9.27 13.02
N ALA A 19 -6.04 -9.89 13.24
CA ALA A 19 -4.75 -9.28 12.93
C ALA A 19 -4.59 -9.00 11.42
N ILE A 20 -4.97 -9.96 10.57
CA ILE A 20 -4.96 -9.82 9.12
C ILE A 20 -5.91 -8.72 8.67
N ALA A 21 -7.15 -8.71 9.17
CA ALA A 21 -8.14 -7.68 8.84
C ALA A 21 -7.63 -6.28 9.20
N ASN A 22 -7.01 -6.12 10.36
CA ASN A 22 -6.41 -4.86 10.79
C ASN A 22 -5.22 -4.44 9.91
N GLN A 23 -4.37 -5.38 9.51
CA GLN A 23 -3.25 -5.10 8.60
C GLN A 23 -3.76 -4.64 7.22
N LEU A 24 -4.76 -5.34 6.66
CA LEU A 24 -5.36 -4.97 5.38
C LEU A 24 -6.05 -3.60 5.45
N ALA A 25 -6.78 -3.31 6.53
CA ALA A 25 -7.40 -2.01 6.74
C ALA A 25 -6.35 -0.87 6.79
N ARG A 26 -5.24 -1.10 7.50
CA ARG A 26 -4.11 -0.15 7.54
C ARG A 26 -3.45 0.01 6.17
N ALA A 27 -3.21 -1.07 5.45
CA ALA A 27 -2.63 -1.03 4.10
C ALA A 27 -3.52 -0.21 3.14
N LYS A 28 -4.84 -0.43 3.18
CA LYS A 28 -5.81 0.33 2.38
C LYS A 28 -5.85 1.81 2.74
N GLN A 29 -5.77 2.15 4.03
CA GLN A 29 -5.67 3.56 4.47
C GLN A 29 -4.38 4.22 4.00
N MET A 30 -3.26 3.52 4.05
CA MET A 30 -1.97 4.01 3.54
C MET A 30 -2.00 4.20 2.02
N GLU A 31 -2.61 3.27 1.29
CA GLU A 31 -2.75 3.33 -0.17
C GLU A 31 -3.62 4.52 -0.63
N GLN A 32 -4.66 4.88 0.14
CA GLN A 32 -5.46 6.07 -0.11
C GLN A 32 -4.74 7.38 0.22
N ARG A 33 -3.80 7.37 1.19
CA ARG A 33 -3.13 8.57 1.68
C ARG A 33 -1.96 9.07 0.83
N GLU A 34 -1.40 8.26 -0.07
CA GLU A 34 -0.14 8.59 -0.78
C GLU A 34 -0.26 8.81 -2.30
N ARG A 35 -1.44 9.23 -2.79
CA ARG A 35 -1.55 9.72 -4.17
C ARG A 35 -1.04 11.15 -4.25
N ALA A 36 0.27 11.34 -4.47
CA ALA A 36 0.79 12.69 -4.74
C ALA A 36 0.13 13.24 -6.01
N GLN A 37 -0.50 14.40 -5.91
CA GLN A 37 -1.14 15.07 -7.04
C GLN A 37 -0.11 15.89 -7.84
N GLU A 38 0.95 16.30 -7.18
CA GLU A 38 2.06 17.10 -7.71
C GLU A 38 3.37 16.33 -7.61
N CYS A 39 4.26 16.56 -8.58
CA CYS A 39 5.60 15.98 -8.58
C CYS A 39 6.49 16.72 -7.59
N GLY A 40 7.09 16.01 -6.63
CA GLY A 40 7.98 16.60 -5.62
C GLY A 40 9.34 17.11 -6.11
N GLU A 41 9.57 17.22 -7.42
CA GLU A 41 10.84 17.65 -8.02
C GLU A 41 10.64 18.83 -8.96
N CYS A 42 9.69 18.71 -9.90
CA CYS A 42 9.38 19.74 -10.89
C CYS A 42 8.04 20.46 -10.65
N GLY A 43 7.26 20.08 -9.63
CA GLY A 43 6.00 20.72 -9.29
C GLY A 43 4.85 20.51 -10.28
N VAL A 44 5.05 19.78 -11.39
CA VAL A 44 3.97 19.51 -12.35
C VAL A 44 2.97 18.49 -11.81
N PRO A 45 1.69 18.60 -12.19
CA PRO A 45 0.66 17.65 -11.80
C PRO A 45 0.97 16.24 -12.36
N ILE A 46 0.82 15.22 -11.52
CA ILE A 46 0.99 13.83 -11.92
C ILE A 46 -0.26 13.39 -12.72
N PRO A 47 -0.12 12.89 -13.96
CA PRO A 47 -1.26 12.51 -14.77
C PRO A 47 -2.05 11.38 -14.11
N GLU A 48 -3.36 11.37 -14.30
CA GLU A 48 -4.27 10.42 -13.63
C GLU A 48 -3.97 8.96 -13.97
N GLU A 49 -3.58 8.70 -15.22
CA GLU A 49 -3.16 7.37 -15.67
C GLU A 49 -2.02 6.79 -14.81
N ARG A 50 -1.09 7.65 -14.38
CA ARG A 50 0.01 7.27 -13.49
C ARG A 50 -0.45 7.07 -12.05
N ARG A 51 -1.36 7.90 -11.54
CA ARG A 51 -1.96 7.75 -10.21
C ARG A 51 -2.81 6.49 -10.07
N GLN A 52 -3.42 6.03 -11.16
CA GLN A 52 -4.18 4.77 -11.19
C GLN A 52 -3.25 3.55 -11.28
N LYS A 53 -2.23 3.58 -12.15
CA LYS A 53 -1.28 2.48 -12.29
C LYS A 53 -0.32 2.33 -11.11
N VAL A 54 0.08 3.44 -10.49
CA VAL A 54 1.04 3.47 -9.38
C VAL A 54 0.44 4.31 -8.25
N PRO A 55 -0.25 3.68 -7.27
CA PRO A 55 -0.90 4.39 -6.17
C PRO A 55 0.04 5.24 -5.31
N ARG A 56 1.35 4.92 -5.31
CA ARG A 56 2.40 5.61 -4.51
C ARG A 56 3.34 6.46 -5.38
N CYS A 57 2.83 6.97 -6.52
CA CYS A 57 3.61 7.78 -7.44
C CYS A 57 3.98 9.12 -6.77
N LYS A 58 5.28 9.34 -6.49
CA LYS A 58 5.80 10.60 -5.91
C LYS A 58 6.31 11.60 -6.95
N TYR A 59 6.61 11.12 -8.16
CA TYR A 59 7.23 11.91 -9.23
C TYR A 59 6.51 11.74 -10.57
N CYS A 60 6.58 12.75 -11.44
CA CYS A 60 6.04 12.67 -12.80
C CYS A 60 6.84 11.67 -13.66
N THR A 61 6.27 11.29 -14.82
CA THR A 61 6.88 10.32 -15.73
C THR A 61 8.29 10.71 -16.15
N GLN A 62 8.50 11.98 -16.47
CA GLN A 62 9.82 12.50 -16.86
C GLN A 62 10.84 12.38 -15.73
N CYS A 63 10.53 12.88 -14.53
CA CYS A 63 11.43 12.81 -13.39
C CYS A 63 11.76 11.37 -13.01
N GLN A 64 10.75 10.48 -12.98
CA GLN A 64 11.00 9.06 -12.70
C GLN A 64 11.93 8.43 -13.75
N SER A 65 11.68 8.66 -15.05
CA SER A 65 12.54 8.13 -16.10
C SER A 65 13.97 8.67 -16.04
N ASN A 66 14.16 9.93 -15.62
CA ASN A 66 15.49 10.50 -15.41
C ASN A 66 16.21 9.81 -14.24
N ILE A 67 15.53 9.61 -13.11
CA ILE A 67 16.08 8.91 -11.94
C ILE A 67 16.46 7.47 -12.31
N GLU A 68 15.61 6.77 -13.06
CA GLU A 68 15.88 5.39 -13.50
C GLU A 68 17.07 5.31 -14.46
N ARG A 69 17.25 6.31 -15.34
CA ARG A 69 18.41 6.39 -16.22
C ARG A 69 19.71 6.65 -15.47
N VAL A 70 19.67 7.48 -14.41
CA VAL A 70 20.86 7.80 -13.59
C VAL A 70 21.26 6.62 -12.69
N LYS A 71 20.30 5.78 -12.30
CA LYS A 71 20.56 4.58 -11.47
C LYS A 71 21.06 3.36 -12.26
N ARG A 72 21.06 3.43 -13.59
CA ARG A 72 21.51 2.35 -14.46
C ARG A 72 22.99 2.50 -14.81
#